data_AF-A0A353GTD1-F1
#
_entry.id   AF-A0A353GTD1-F1
#
_cell.length_a   1.000
_cell.length_b   1.000
_cell.length_c   1.000
_cell.angle_alpha   90.00
_cell.angle_beta   90.00
_cell.angle_gamma   90.00
#
_symmetry.space_group_name_H-M   'P 1'
#
loop_
_entity.id
_entity.type
_entity.pdbx_description
1 polymer ?
#
loop_
_entity_poly.entity_id
_entity_poly.type
_entity_poly.pdbx_seq_one_letter_code
_entity_poly.pdbx_strand_id
1 'polypeptide(L)'
;MTPLELQQFLVTEIATLLEGFQLKNEAGKLSNVSVLSQYSPVDDTGKVVHPFPFVRVILKFAKDPNEVDSYRVGVLFVAGVYDNNPDCQGYRDAVNILQKIYDHLMRGRIFAQKYEVEYPVHWLLTDDYWKLTEDRWLTDERWKLTDESSYPYFYVGLKTVWNIGKITVADTLS
;
A
#
# COMPACT_ATOMS: atom_id res chain seq x y z
N MET A 1 -19.24 -5.07 6.64
CA MET A 1 -18.00 -4.35 6.38
C MET A 1 -17.35 -5.10 5.26
N THR A 2 -16.97 -4.42 4.20
CA THR A 2 -16.39 -5.09 3.03
C THR A 2 -14.90 -4.77 2.94
N PRO A 3 -14.09 -5.65 2.33
CA PRO A 3 -12.69 -5.33 2.01
C PRO A 3 -12.54 -4.03 1.19
N LEU A 4 -13.54 -3.68 0.38
CA LEU A 4 -13.55 -2.45 -0.41
C LEU A 4 -13.70 -1.20 0.47
N GLU A 5 -14.55 -1.25 1.50
CA GLU A 5 -14.68 -0.16 2.48
C GLU A 5 -13.36 0.07 3.23
N LEU A 6 -12.67 -1.01 3.63
CA LEU A 6 -11.33 -0.92 4.20
C LEU A 6 -10.36 -0.25 3.22
N GLN A 7 -10.33 -0.68 1.95
CA GLN A 7 -9.44 -0.08 0.96
C GLN A 7 -9.72 1.42 0.78
N GLN A 8 -10.99 1.83 0.67
CA GLN A 8 -11.37 3.23 0.50
C GLN A 8 -11.00 4.06 1.74
N PHE A 9 -11.20 3.51 2.94
CA PHE A 9 -10.76 4.12 4.18
C PHE A 9 -9.25 4.34 4.17
N LEU A 10 -8.46 3.30 3.87
CA LEU A 10 -7.00 3.38 3.85
C LEU A 10 -6.48 4.36 2.79
N VAL A 11 -7.08 4.40 1.60
CA VAL A 11 -6.70 5.38 0.56
C VAL A 11 -6.87 6.81 1.09
N THR A 12 -8.01 7.09 1.73
CA THR A 12 -8.32 8.42 2.27
C THR A 12 -7.40 8.78 3.45
N GLU A 13 -7.18 7.83 4.36
CA GLU A 13 -6.34 7.99 5.53
C GLU A 13 -4.88 8.26 5.14
N ILE A 14 -4.34 7.48 4.20
CA ILE A 14 -2.96 7.66 3.74
C ILE A 14 -2.80 8.92 2.89
N ALA A 15 -3.82 9.32 2.11
CA ALA A 15 -3.80 10.59 1.39
C ALA A 15 -3.71 11.78 2.35
N THR A 16 -4.47 11.72 3.45
CA THR A 16 -4.45 12.75 4.50
C THR A 16 -3.10 12.76 5.23
N LEU A 17 -2.56 11.59 5.55
CA LEU A 17 -1.24 11.46 6.20
C LEU A 17 -0.10 12.05 5.36
N LEU A 18 -0.16 11.90 4.04
CA LEU A 18 0.88 12.34 3.11
C LEU A 18 0.64 13.74 2.55
N GLU A 19 -0.39 14.45 3.04
CA GLU A 19 -0.67 15.82 2.63
C GLU A 19 0.54 16.73 2.92
N GLY A 20 0.96 17.49 1.91
CA GLY A 20 2.14 18.35 1.99
C GLY A 20 3.49 17.62 1.90
N PHE A 21 3.53 16.28 1.85
CA PHE A 21 4.76 15.55 1.56
C PHE A 21 5.02 15.55 0.05
N GLN A 22 6.08 16.24 -0.36
CA GLN A 22 6.40 16.47 -1.77
C GLN A 22 7.75 15.85 -2.14
N LEU A 23 7.79 15.18 -3.28
CA LEU A 23 9.02 14.68 -3.89
C LEU A 23 9.10 15.12 -5.36
N LYS A 24 10.27 14.93 -5.95
CA LYS A 24 10.46 15.20 -7.38
C LYS A 24 9.68 14.18 -8.21
N ASN A 25 9.01 14.68 -9.23
CA ASN A 25 8.41 13.86 -10.28
C ASN A 25 9.36 13.73 -11.48
N GLU A 26 8.90 13.03 -12.52
CA GLU A 26 9.64 12.80 -13.77
C GLU A 26 10.00 14.10 -14.51
N ALA A 27 9.23 15.18 -14.31
CA ALA A 27 9.50 16.50 -14.86
C ALA A 27 10.47 17.33 -14.01
N GLY A 28 11.01 16.77 -12.92
CA GLY A 28 11.90 17.44 -11.98
C GLY A 28 11.20 18.45 -11.06
N LYS A 29 9.86 18.50 -11.07
CA LYS A 29 9.07 19.40 -10.22
C LYS A 29 8.67 18.70 -8.92
N LEU A 30 8.52 19.48 -7.86
CA LEU A 30 7.92 18.96 -6.62
C LEU A 30 6.44 18.66 -6.86
N SER A 31 6.04 17.45 -6.52
CA SER A 31 4.68 16.95 -6.64
C SER A 31 4.28 16.25 -5.33
N ASN A 32 3.00 16.36 -4.97
CA ASN A 32 2.43 15.62 -3.85
C ASN A 32 2.44 14.11 -4.15
N VAL A 33 2.46 13.29 -3.10
CA VAL A 33 2.32 11.85 -3.24
C VAL A 33 0.86 11.49 -3.54
N SER A 34 0.64 10.90 -4.72
CA SER A 34 -0.69 10.46 -5.16
C SER A 34 -1.04 9.12 -4.53
N VAL A 35 -2.17 9.02 -3.84
CA VAL A 35 -2.64 7.74 -3.27
C VAL A 35 -3.68 7.10 -4.18
N LEU A 36 -3.38 5.89 -4.64
CA LEU A 36 -4.16 5.11 -5.60
C LEU A 36 -4.73 3.85 -4.94
N SER A 37 -5.86 3.37 -5.44
CA SER A 37 -6.45 2.09 -5.06
C SER A 37 -5.81 0.93 -5.84
N GLN A 38 -6.58 -0.08 -6.27
CA GLN A 38 -6.05 -1.34 -6.83
C GLN A 38 -5.17 -1.16 -8.09
N TYR A 39 -5.58 -0.28 -9.01
CA TYR A 39 -4.99 -0.13 -10.33
C TYR A 39 -4.57 1.31 -10.61
N SER A 40 -3.58 1.46 -11.49
CA SER A 40 -3.22 2.77 -12.01
C SER A 40 -4.19 3.22 -13.10
N PRO A 41 -4.43 4.53 -13.21
CA PRO A 41 -5.23 5.08 -14.30
C PRO A 41 -4.55 4.83 -15.65
N VAL A 42 -5.35 4.85 -16.70
CA VAL A 42 -4.88 4.86 -18.10
C VAL A 42 -5.17 6.24 -18.69
N ASP A 43 -4.32 6.69 -19.62
CA ASP A 43 -4.61 7.86 -20.44
C ASP A 43 -5.60 7.53 -21.57
N ASP A 44 -5.95 8.55 -22.37
CA ASP A 44 -6.88 8.44 -23.50
C ASP A 44 -6.40 7.45 -24.59
N THR A 45 -5.12 7.07 -24.57
CA THR A 45 -4.54 6.07 -25.48
C THR A 45 -4.57 4.64 -24.92
N GLY A 46 -5.07 4.48 -23.68
CA GLY A 46 -5.06 3.21 -22.96
C GLY A 46 -3.70 2.87 -22.34
N LYS A 47 -2.75 3.81 -22.33
CA LYS A 47 -1.44 3.60 -21.70
C LYS A 47 -1.56 3.87 -20.20
N VAL A 48 -1.00 2.97 -19.40
CA VAL A 48 -0.97 3.13 -17.94
C VAL A 48 -0.12 4.35 -17.57
N VAL A 49 -0.67 5.24 -16.75
CA VAL A 49 0.00 6.42 -16.24
C VAL A 49 0.26 6.25 -14.74
N HIS A 50 1.51 6.48 -14.34
CA HIS A 50 1.93 6.47 -12.94
C HIS A 50 2.25 7.91 -12.51
N PRO A 51 1.45 8.53 -11.63
CA PRO A 51 1.71 9.89 -11.17
C PRO A 51 2.79 9.87 -10.08
N PHE A 52 4.06 9.77 -10.47
CA PHE A 52 5.17 9.76 -9.50
C PHE A 52 5.28 11.10 -8.76
N PRO A 53 5.49 11.10 -7.43
CA PRO A 53 5.49 9.94 -6.53
C PRO A 53 4.07 9.42 -6.21
N PHE A 54 3.92 8.11 -6.00
CA PHE A 54 2.62 7.51 -5.64
C PHE A 54 2.71 6.47 -4.51
N VAL A 55 1.58 6.24 -3.84
CA VAL A 55 1.34 5.08 -2.98
C VAL A 55 0.11 4.35 -3.49
N ARG A 56 0.20 3.03 -3.63
CA ARG A 56 -0.91 2.18 -4.04
C ARG A 56 -1.38 1.30 -2.90
N VAL A 57 -2.68 1.24 -2.67
CA VAL A 57 -3.32 0.37 -1.68
C VAL A 57 -3.98 -0.79 -2.40
N ILE A 58 -3.39 -1.98 -2.30
CA ILE A 58 -3.78 -3.17 -3.07
C ILE A 58 -4.39 -4.21 -2.13
N LEU A 59 -5.61 -4.65 -2.42
CA LEU A 59 -6.20 -5.81 -1.77
C LEU A 59 -5.55 -7.08 -2.34
N LYS A 60 -5.06 -7.95 -1.46
CA LYS A 60 -4.42 -9.22 -1.83
C LYS A 60 -5.32 -10.43 -1.56
N PHE A 61 -5.92 -10.49 -0.39
CA PHE A 61 -6.88 -11.55 -0.04
C PHE A 61 -7.88 -11.04 0.98
N ALA A 62 -9.02 -11.71 1.05
CA ALA A 62 -9.97 -11.60 2.15
C ALA A 62 -10.37 -13.03 2.55
N LYS A 63 -10.33 -13.32 3.85
CA LYS A 63 -10.68 -14.62 4.41
C LYS A 63 -11.76 -14.43 5.46
N ASP A 64 -12.90 -15.08 5.25
CA ASP A 64 -13.95 -15.24 6.25
C ASP A 64 -13.75 -16.61 6.93
N PRO A 65 -13.23 -16.67 8.16
CA PRO A 65 -12.96 -17.94 8.82
C PRO A 65 -14.22 -18.70 9.23
N ASN A 66 -15.27 -18.01 9.70
CA ASN A 66 -16.56 -18.57 10.14
C ASN A 66 -17.53 -17.44 10.51
N GLU A 67 -18.81 -17.75 10.77
CA GLU A 67 -19.88 -16.78 11.09
C GLU A 67 -19.62 -15.82 12.26
N VAL A 68 -18.70 -16.15 13.17
CA VAL A 68 -18.46 -15.41 14.43
C VAL A 68 -17.21 -14.55 14.38
N ASP A 69 -16.13 -15.09 13.83
CA ASP A 69 -14.81 -14.46 13.81
C ASP A 69 -14.71 -13.32 12.78
N SER A 70 -13.80 -12.38 13.02
CA SER A 70 -13.57 -11.24 12.11
C SER A 70 -13.02 -11.68 10.75
N TYR A 71 -13.34 -10.92 9.70
CA TYR A 71 -12.72 -11.10 8.39
C TYR A 71 -11.25 -10.68 8.45
N ARG A 72 -10.36 -11.50 7.88
CA ARG A 72 -8.94 -11.17 7.72
C ARG A 72 -8.67 -10.70 6.30
N VAL A 73 -8.18 -9.48 6.14
CA VAL A 73 -7.91 -8.86 4.84
C VAL A 73 -6.43 -8.53 4.72
N GLY A 74 -5.78 -9.07 3.69
CA GLY A 74 -4.41 -8.72 3.34
C GLY A 74 -4.35 -7.49 2.46
N VAL A 75 -3.61 -6.47 2.90
CA VAL A 75 -3.40 -5.21 2.16
C VAL A 75 -1.92 -5.00 1.90
N LEU A 76 -1.57 -4.68 0.66
CA LEU A 76 -0.22 -4.30 0.25
C LEU A 76 -0.21 -2.82 -0.11
N PHE A 77 0.61 -2.05 0.59
CA PHE A 77 0.98 -0.70 0.20
C PHE A 77 2.21 -0.76 -0.69
N VAL A 78 2.19 -0.10 -1.86
CA VAL A 78 3.36 0.02 -2.74
C VAL A 78 3.67 1.50 -2.94
N ALA A 79 4.83 1.95 -2.48
CA ALA A 79 5.32 3.30 -2.75
C ALA A 79 6.21 3.27 -4.00
N GLY A 80 5.99 4.19 -4.92
CA GLY A 80 6.79 4.38 -6.13
C GLY A 80 7.31 5.81 -6.21
N VAL A 81 8.62 5.96 -6.47
CA VAL A 81 9.29 7.26 -6.60
C VAL A 81 10.18 7.29 -7.83
N TYR A 82 10.41 8.49 -8.35
CA TYR A 82 11.32 8.76 -9.46
C TYR A 82 12.56 9.48 -8.94
N ASP A 83 13.74 8.95 -9.23
CA ASP A 83 15.02 9.62 -8.99
C ASP A 83 16.00 9.28 -10.11
N ASN A 84 16.39 10.31 -10.86
CA ASN A 84 17.35 10.19 -11.96
C ASN A 84 18.78 10.57 -11.56
N ASN A 85 19.07 10.62 -10.26
CA ASN A 85 20.43 10.77 -9.78
C ASN A 85 21.25 9.49 -10.08
N PRO A 86 22.42 9.61 -10.72
CA PRO A 86 23.28 8.47 -11.03
C PRO A 86 23.77 7.64 -9.82
N ASP A 87 23.62 8.14 -8.60
CA ASP A 87 23.95 7.39 -7.38
C ASP A 87 22.89 6.31 -7.01
N CYS A 88 21.76 6.29 -7.72
CA CYS A 88 20.66 5.35 -7.56
C CYS A 88 20.12 5.26 -6.12
N GLN A 89 20.10 6.38 -5.38
CA GLN A 89 19.65 6.41 -3.97
C GLN A 89 18.16 6.74 -3.78
N GLY A 90 17.36 6.76 -4.84
CA GLY A 90 15.92 7.08 -4.80
C GLY A 90 15.08 6.17 -3.92
N TYR A 91 15.53 4.93 -3.65
CA TYR A 91 14.83 4.02 -2.73
C TYR A 91 14.62 4.63 -1.33
N ARG A 92 15.50 5.56 -0.90
CA ARG A 92 15.40 6.23 0.41
C ARG A 92 14.09 6.99 0.55
N ASP A 93 13.67 7.69 -0.50
CA ASP A 93 12.42 8.43 -0.50
C ASP A 93 11.22 7.49 -0.46
N ALA A 94 11.29 6.38 -1.19
CA ALA A 94 10.26 5.34 -1.18
C ALA A 94 10.11 4.71 0.22
N VAL A 95 11.24 4.39 0.87
CA VAL A 95 11.27 3.85 2.25
C VAL A 95 10.75 4.87 3.26
N ASN A 96 11.09 6.16 3.10
CA ASN A 96 10.58 7.23 3.97
C ASN A 96 9.06 7.37 3.89
N ILE A 97 8.46 7.21 2.70
CA ILE A 97 7.00 7.16 2.55
C ILE A 97 6.42 6.00 3.35
N LEU A 98 6.95 4.79 3.17
CA LEU A 98 6.46 3.61 3.89
C LEU A 98 6.67 3.72 5.40
N GLN A 99 7.76 4.33 5.86
CA GLN A 99 8.00 4.56 7.29
C GLN A 99 6.92 5.43 7.91
N LYS A 100 6.52 6.52 7.23
CA LYS A 100 5.40 7.36 7.68
C LYS A 100 4.11 6.56 7.80
N ILE A 101 3.81 5.74 6.79
CA ILE A 101 2.63 4.87 6.79
C ILE A 101 2.72 3.87 7.96
N TYR A 102 3.83 3.18 8.11
CA TYR A 102 4.05 2.22 9.19
C TYR A 102 3.87 2.86 10.57
N ASP A 103 4.53 3.99 10.82
CA ASP A 103 4.44 4.70 12.11
C ASP A 103 3.00 5.11 12.41
N HIS A 104 2.27 5.59 11.40
CA HIS A 104 0.85 5.95 11.54
C HIS A 104 0.00 4.74 11.89
N LEU A 105 0.14 3.64 11.14
CA LEU A 105 -0.58 2.40 11.37
C LEU A 105 -0.31 1.81 12.76
N MET A 106 0.94 1.83 13.21
CA MET A 106 1.34 1.26 14.50
C MET A 106 0.99 2.16 15.69
N ARG A 107 0.85 3.47 15.48
CA ARG A 107 0.34 4.39 16.53
C ARG A 107 -1.17 4.28 16.68
N GLY A 108 -1.90 4.17 15.57
CA GLY A 108 -3.36 4.04 15.58
C GLY A 108 -3.82 2.67 16.07
N ARG A 109 -3.21 1.59 15.56
CA ARG A 109 -3.54 0.15 15.77
C ARG A 109 -4.98 -0.24 15.40
N ILE A 110 -5.96 0.51 15.88
CA ILE A 110 -7.39 0.38 15.62
C ILE A 110 -7.89 1.70 15.04
N PHE A 111 -8.41 1.65 13.82
CA PHE A 111 -8.95 2.80 13.11
C PHE A 111 -10.47 2.73 13.03
N ALA A 112 -11.12 3.88 13.24
CA ALA A 112 -12.57 4.03 13.23
C ALA A 112 -13.32 3.02 14.12
N GLN A 113 -12.66 2.46 15.15
CA GLN A 113 -13.15 1.35 15.99
C GLN A 113 -13.55 0.07 15.22
N LYS A 114 -13.05 -0.08 13.99
CA LYS A 114 -13.56 -1.06 13.01
C LYS A 114 -12.46 -1.84 12.29
N TYR A 115 -11.29 -1.21 12.10
CA TYR A 115 -10.18 -1.76 11.34
C TYR A 115 -8.97 -1.90 12.25
N GLU A 116 -8.58 -3.12 12.58
CA GLU A 116 -7.41 -3.39 13.42
C GLU A 116 -6.26 -3.97 12.59
N VAL A 117 -5.06 -3.43 12.77
CA VAL A 117 -3.84 -3.96 12.13
C VAL A 117 -3.29 -5.13 12.95
N GLU A 118 -3.11 -6.27 12.28
CA GLU A 118 -2.54 -7.48 12.85
C GLU A 118 -1.03 -7.59 12.59
N TYR A 119 -0.29 -8.16 13.56
CA TYR A 119 1.10 -8.56 13.36
C TYR A 119 1.20 -9.97 12.73
N PRO A 120 2.28 -10.26 11.99
CA PRO A 120 3.39 -9.36 11.65
C PRO A 120 3.09 -8.42 10.47
N VAL A 121 3.70 -7.22 10.50
CA VAL A 121 3.78 -6.31 9.34
C VAL A 121 5.09 -6.57 8.61
N HIS A 122 5.04 -6.76 7.29
CA HIS A 122 6.23 -7.10 6.50
C HIS A 122 6.64 -5.96 5.58
N TRP A 123 7.94 -5.67 5.57
CA TRP A 123 8.56 -4.71 4.67
C TRP A 123 9.15 -5.43 3.47
N LEU A 124 8.89 -4.92 2.27
CA LEU A 124 9.33 -5.48 1.00
C LEU A 124 10.25 -4.43 0.34
N LEU A 125 11.54 -4.48 0.68
CA LEU A 125 12.52 -3.48 0.26
C LEU A 125 13.27 -3.86 -1.02
N THR A 126 13.35 -5.16 -1.31
CA THR A 126 14.09 -5.70 -2.44
C THR A 126 13.38 -6.93 -3.02
N ASP A 127 13.75 -7.25 -4.27
CA ASP A 127 13.30 -8.41 -5.02
C ASP A 127 13.69 -9.78 -4.43
N ASP A 128 14.37 -9.85 -3.29
CA ASP A 128 14.70 -11.14 -2.66
C ASP A 128 13.82 -11.47 -1.45
N TYR A 129 13.05 -10.51 -0.94
CA TYR A 129 12.24 -10.70 0.26
C TYR A 129 11.02 -11.60 0.03
N TRP A 130 10.50 -11.67 -1.20
CA TRP A 130 9.35 -12.53 -1.55
C TRP A 130 9.68 -14.03 -1.55
N LYS A 131 10.97 -14.40 -1.58
CA LYS A 131 11.44 -15.79 -1.62
C LYS A 131 11.58 -16.42 -0.22
N LEU A 132 11.51 -15.62 0.86
CA LEU A 132 11.87 -16.05 2.21
C LEU A 132 10.67 -16.39 3.11
N THR A 133 9.44 -16.33 2.58
CA THR A 133 8.24 -16.46 3.40
C THR A 133 7.46 -17.72 3.04
N GLU A 134 7.19 -18.58 4.03
CA GLU A 134 6.40 -19.82 3.87
C GLU A 134 4.94 -19.56 3.47
N ASP A 135 4.46 -18.32 3.65
CA ASP A 135 3.11 -17.90 3.32
C ASP A 135 2.94 -17.70 1.79
N ARG A 136 2.38 -18.70 1.10
CA ARG A 136 2.17 -18.74 -0.37
C ARG A 136 1.37 -17.57 -0.98
N TRP A 137 0.70 -16.75 -0.17
CA TRP A 137 0.05 -15.52 -0.64
C TRP A 137 1.02 -14.34 -0.77
N LEU A 138 2.27 -14.49 -0.32
CA LEU A 138 3.38 -13.55 -0.50
C LEU A 138 4.12 -13.74 -1.83
N THR A 139 3.91 -14.88 -2.51
CA THR A 139 4.70 -15.29 -3.69
C THR A 139 4.03 -14.92 -5.01
N ASP A 140 3.22 -13.85 -5.05
CA ASP A 140 2.65 -13.36 -6.30
C ASP A 140 3.77 -12.76 -7.17
N GLU A 141 4.31 -13.58 -8.07
CA GLU A 141 5.47 -13.30 -8.94
C GLU A 141 5.31 -12.09 -9.88
N ARG A 142 4.11 -11.48 -9.90
CA ARG A 142 3.80 -10.34 -10.78
C ARG A 142 4.42 -9.02 -10.33
N TRP A 143 4.95 -8.93 -9.11
CA TRP A 143 5.51 -7.68 -8.58
C TRP A 143 6.97 -7.86 -8.17
N LYS A 144 7.87 -7.63 -9.13
CA LYS A 144 9.26 -7.25 -8.85
C LYS A 144 9.25 -5.78 -8.45
N LEU A 145 9.59 -5.49 -7.20
CA LEU A 145 9.54 -4.12 -6.66
C LEU A 145 10.80 -3.34 -7.05
N THR A 146 11.94 -4.00 -7.24
CA THR A 146 13.17 -3.35 -7.70
C THR A 146 14.06 -4.36 -8.40
N ASP A 147 14.15 -4.28 -9.73
CA ASP A 147 15.31 -4.78 -10.45
C ASP A 147 16.22 -3.60 -10.84
N GLU A 148 17.51 -3.85 -11.07
CA GLU A 148 18.46 -2.83 -11.55
C GLU A 148 18.04 -2.25 -12.91
N SER A 149 17.13 -2.92 -13.63
CA SER A 149 16.52 -2.46 -14.88
C SER A 149 15.43 -1.40 -14.67
N SER A 150 15.05 -1.12 -13.42
CA SER A 150 13.97 -0.19 -13.07
C SER A 150 14.42 1.26 -12.99
N TYR A 151 15.73 1.57 -12.97
CA TYR A 151 16.22 2.96 -12.96
C TYR A 151 15.63 3.77 -14.12
N PRO A 152 15.08 4.98 -13.88
CA PRO A 152 15.15 5.82 -12.66
C PRO A 152 14.01 5.65 -11.64
N TYR A 153 13.28 4.54 -11.66
CA TYR A 153 12.12 4.27 -10.80
C TYR A 153 12.48 3.31 -9.67
N PHE A 154 11.98 3.60 -8.47
CA PHE A 154 12.20 2.80 -7.27
C PHE A 154 10.86 2.48 -6.61
N TYR A 155 10.67 1.22 -6.21
CA TYR A 155 9.47 0.80 -5.51
C TYR A 155 9.79 0.02 -4.24
N VAL A 156 8.95 0.19 -3.23
CA VAL A 156 9.01 -0.61 -2.00
C VAL A 156 7.59 -0.94 -1.55
N GLY A 157 7.45 -2.03 -0.80
CA GLY A 157 6.16 -2.51 -0.31
C GLY A 157 6.06 -2.59 1.20
N LEU A 158 4.86 -2.38 1.74
CA LEU A 158 4.50 -2.70 3.12
C LEU A 158 3.26 -3.59 3.11
N LYS A 159 3.39 -4.82 3.58
CA LYS A 159 2.26 -5.75 3.72
C LYS A 159 1.72 -5.71 5.13
N THR A 160 0.40 -5.60 5.21
CA THR A 160 -0.37 -5.60 6.46
C THR A 160 -1.52 -6.60 6.36
N VAL A 161 -1.95 -7.10 7.51
CA VAL A 161 -3.18 -7.89 7.64
C VAL A 161 -4.11 -7.13 8.56
N TRP A 162 -5.40 -7.11 8.22
CA TRP A 162 -6.41 -6.35 8.92
C TRP A 162 -7.55 -7.25 9.38
N ASN A 163 -7.94 -7.10 10.65
CA ASN A 163 -9.19 -7.64 11.15
C ASN A 163 -10.28 -6.59 10.92
N ILE A 164 -11.36 -6.99 10.24
CA ILE A 164 -12.54 -6.16 10.05
C ILE A 164 -13.76 -6.84 10.66
N GLY A 165 -14.49 -6.10 11.48
CA GLY A 165 -15.66 -6.61 12.18
C GLY A 165 -16.79 -7.02 11.23
N LYS A 166 -17.57 -8.04 11.62
CA LYS A 166 -18.75 -8.47 10.87
C LYS A 166 -19.87 -7.44 10.98
N ILE A 167 -20.62 -7.22 9.88
CA ILE A 167 -21.93 -6.57 9.99
C ILE A 167 -22.87 -7.58 10.62
N THR A 168 -23.45 -7.23 11.75
CA THR A 168 -24.58 -7.98 12.30
C THR A 168 -25.89 -7.39 11.81
N VAL A 169 -26.97 -8.17 11.85
CA VAL A 169 -28.32 -7.70 11.45
C VAL A 169 -28.77 -6.46 12.25
N ALA A 170 -28.23 -6.27 13.45
CA ALA A 170 -28.47 -5.08 14.27
C ALA A 170 -27.86 -3.80 13.68
N ASP A 171 -26.75 -3.90 12.93
CA ASP A 171 -26.04 -2.74 12.36
C ASP A 171 -26.69 -2.19 11.08
N THR A 172 -27.61 -2.93 10.47
CA THR A 172 -28.34 -2.53 9.24
C THR A 172 -29.63 -1.75 9.49
N LEU A 173 -30.00 -1.52 10.76
CA LEU A 173 -31.26 -0.87 11.15
C LEU A 173 -31.07 0.52 11.79
N SER A 174 -29.85 1.05 11.80
CA SER A 174 -29.51 2.42 12.26
C SER A 174 -29.15 3.33 11.10
#